data_AF-A0A8H4R1F8-F1
#
_entry.id   AF-A0A8H4R1F8-F1
#
_cell.length_a   1.000
_cell.length_b   1.000
_cell.length_c   1.000
_cell.angle_alpha   90.00
_cell.angle_beta   90.00
_cell.angle_gamma   90.00
#
_symmetry.space_group_name_H-M   'P 1'
#
loop_
_entity.id
_entity.type
_entity.pdbx_description
1 polymer ?
#
loop_
_entity_poly.entity_id
_entity_poly.type
_entity_poly.pdbx_seq_one_letter_code
_entity_poly.pdbx_strand_id
1 'polypeptide(L)'
;MIRRNPTLIPLSDSDVQDVRDMVAKQKADMLSRQQLVVKMRRLAENPNMTKDDFDMLDQLGEFLRSDKNKRLGLEPESSKST
;
A
#
# COMPACT_ATOMS: atom_id res chain seq x y z
N MET A 1 -42.70 26.33 -21.02
CA MET A 1 -41.27 25.94 -20.97
C MET A 1 -41.12 24.53 -21.47
N ILE A 2 -40.25 24.30 -22.46
CA ILE A 2 -39.95 22.95 -22.97
C ILE A 2 -38.87 22.36 -22.06
N ARG A 3 -39.13 21.18 -21.47
CA ARG A 3 -38.15 20.43 -20.68
C ARG A 3 -37.23 19.66 -21.64
N ARG A 4 -35.92 19.70 -21.39
CA ARG A 4 -34.93 18.93 -22.15
C ARG A 4 -34.69 17.59 -21.46
N ASN A 5 -34.38 16.57 -22.24
CA ASN A 5 -33.94 15.29 -21.71
C ASN A 5 -32.56 15.45 -21.06
N PRO A 6 -32.32 14.82 -19.90
CA PRO A 6 -31.03 14.86 -19.23
C PRO A 6 -29.96 14.19 -20.09
N THR A 7 -28.74 14.73 -20.04
CA THR A 7 -27.58 14.15 -20.72
C THR A 7 -27.14 12.86 -20.01
N LEU A 8 -26.97 11.79 -20.78
CA LEU A 8 -26.36 10.55 -20.31
C LEU A 8 -24.86 10.58 -20.62
N ILE A 9 -24.03 10.27 -19.63
CA ILE A 9 -22.59 10.09 -19.82
C ILE A 9 -22.38 8.61 -20.20
N PRO A 10 -21.94 8.30 -21.43
CA PRO A 10 -21.67 6.93 -21.81
C PRO A 10 -20.37 6.45 -21.18
N LEU A 11 -20.32 5.16 -20.81
CA LEU A 11 -19.05 4.51 -20.49
C LEU A 11 -18.24 4.35 -21.76
N SER A 12 -17.00 4.81 -21.70
CA SER A 12 -16.01 4.73 -22.76
C SER A 12 -15.08 3.54 -22.54
N ASP A 13 -14.35 3.15 -23.58
CA ASP A 13 -13.34 2.08 -23.46
C ASP A 13 -12.22 2.46 -22.49
N SER A 14 -11.94 3.76 -22.29
CA SER A 14 -10.98 4.21 -21.26
C SER A 14 -11.47 3.91 -19.84
N ASP A 15 -12.77 4.05 -19.55
CA ASP A 15 -13.32 3.71 -18.22
C ASP A 15 -13.14 2.20 -17.95
N VAL A 16 -13.29 1.37 -18.98
CA VAL A 16 -13.06 -0.08 -18.88
C VAL A 16 -11.58 -0.37 -18.64
N GLN A 17 -10.68 0.38 -19.28
CA GLN A 17 -9.24 0.21 -19.11
C GLN A 17 -8.79 0.59 -17.69
N ASP A 18 -9.31 1.69 -17.14
CA ASP A 18 -9.02 2.11 -15.77
C ASP A 18 -9.43 1.03 -14.75
N VAL A 19 -10.59 0.41 -14.94
CA VAL A 19 -11.04 -0.70 -14.09
C VAL A 19 -10.12 -1.92 -14.22
N ARG A 20 -9.68 -2.25 -15.44
CA ARG A 20 -8.75 -3.37 -15.65
C ARG A 20 -7.42 -3.12 -14.95
N ASP A 21 -6.88 -1.92 -15.08
CA ASP A 21 -5.60 -1.55 -14.48
C ASP A 21 -5.69 -1.55 -12.94
N MET A 22 -6.80 -1.05 -12.39
CA MET A 22 -7.08 -1.13 -10.96
C MET A 22 -7.11 -2.59 -10.47
N VAL A 23 -7.82 -3.48 -11.17
CA VAL A 23 -7.90 -4.90 -10.80
C VAL A 23 -6.55 -5.59 -10.94
N ALA A 24 -5.78 -5.29 -12.00
CA ALA A 24 -4.44 -5.83 -12.20
C ALA A 24 -3.51 -5.44 -11.03
N LYS A 25 -3.57 -4.17 -10.61
CA LYS A 25 -2.83 -3.68 -9.44
C LYS A 25 -3.23 -4.40 -8.16
N GLN A 26 -4.53 -4.54 -7.89
CA GLN A 26 -5.01 -5.24 -6.69
C GLN A 26 -4.54 -6.71 -6.64
N LYS A 27 -4.55 -7.40 -7.79
CA LYS A 27 -4.05 -8.78 -7.88
C LYS A 27 -2.54 -8.86 -7.60
N ALA A 28 -1.75 -7.93 -8.15
CA ALA A 28 -0.32 -7.86 -7.89
C ALA A 28 -0.02 -7.58 -6.40
N ASP A 29 -0.76 -6.66 -5.79
CA ASP A 29 -0.65 -6.34 -4.36
C ASP A 29 -1.04 -7.53 -3.48
N MET A 30 -2.10 -8.27 -3.83
CA MET A 30 -2.46 -9.49 -3.11
C MET A 30 -1.38 -10.57 -3.18
N LEU A 31 -0.81 -10.79 -4.37
CA LEU A 31 0.22 -11.81 -4.58
C LEU A 31 1.49 -11.48 -3.79
N SER A 32 1.93 -10.22 -3.82
CA SER A 32 3.08 -9.77 -3.04
C SER A 32 2.84 -9.90 -1.52
N ARG A 33 1.65 -9.55 -1.03
CA ARG A 33 1.28 -9.74 0.38
C ARG A 33 1.24 -11.22 0.77
N GLN A 34 0.69 -12.08 -0.07
CA GLN A 34 0.65 -13.52 0.21
C GLN A 34 2.07 -14.09 0.33
N GLN A 35 2.97 -13.73 -0.58
CA GLN A 35 4.37 -14.14 -0.50
C GLN A 35 5.05 -13.63 0.77
N LEU A 36 4.77 -12.39 1.20
CA LEU A 36 5.29 -11.83 2.44
C LEU A 36 4.79 -12.61 3.66
N VAL A 37 3.48 -12.90 3.75
CA VAL A 37 2.89 -13.67 4.85
C VAL A 37 3.51 -15.06 4.94
N VAL A 38 3.73 -15.73 3.80
CA VAL A 38 4.40 -17.04 3.76
C VAL A 38 5.84 -16.95 4.28
N LYS A 39 6.59 -15.91 3.90
CA LYS A 39 7.96 -15.69 4.41
C LYS A 39 7.97 -15.40 5.91
N MET A 40 7.07 -14.54 6.39
CA MET A 40 6.93 -14.22 7.82
C MET A 40 6.58 -15.45 8.64
N ARG A 41 5.67 -16.29 8.13
CA ARG A 41 5.31 -17.56 8.77
C ARG A 41 6.53 -18.49 8.90
N ARG A 42 7.33 -18.64 7.84
CA ARG A 42 8.55 -19.48 7.87
C ARG A 42 9.59 -18.95 8.86
N LEU A 43 9.73 -17.64 8.99
CA LEU A 43 10.62 -17.02 9.97
C LEU A 43 10.14 -17.28 11.39
N ALA A 44 8.83 -17.11 11.66
CA ALA A 44 8.25 -17.35 12.97
C ALA A 44 8.29 -18.84 13.39
N GLU A 45 8.19 -19.76 12.44
CA GLU A 45 8.28 -21.21 12.69
C GLU A 45 9.73 -21.69 12.89
N ASN A 46 10.73 -20.83 12.75
CA ASN A 46 12.14 -21.21 12.83
C ASN A 46 12.60 -21.28 14.31
N PRO A 47 12.87 -22.48 14.85
CA PRO A 47 13.13 -22.66 16.29
C PRO A 47 14.48 -22.12 16.75
N ASN A 48 15.37 -21.74 15.82
CA ASN A 48 16.66 -21.13 16.10
C ASN A 48 16.62 -19.59 16.09
N MET A 49 15.44 -18.97 15.94
CA MET A 49 15.33 -17.51 15.93
C MET A 49 15.55 -16.97 17.35
N THR A 50 16.58 -16.16 17.53
CA THR A 50 16.93 -15.59 18.83
C THR A 50 16.23 -14.26 19.06
N LYS A 51 16.18 -13.80 20.32
CA LYS A 51 15.56 -12.53 20.68
C LYS A 51 16.25 -11.34 19.99
N ASP A 52 17.56 -11.41 19.82
CA ASP A 52 18.35 -10.38 19.13
C ASP A 52 17.97 -10.25 17.64
N ASP A 53 17.55 -11.36 17.00
CA ASP A 53 17.05 -11.34 15.62
C ASP A 53 15.72 -10.57 15.50
N PHE A 54 14.86 -10.64 16.52
CA PHE A 54 13.61 -9.88 16.56
C PHE A 54 13.88 -8.39 16.70
N ASP A 55 14.79 -8.00 17.59
CA ASP A 55 15.15 -6.60 17.82
C ASP A 55 15.79 -5.97 16.56
N MET A 56 16.63 -6.72 15.83
CA MET A 56 17.18 -6.26 14.55
C MET A 56 16.11 -6.07 13.46
N LEU A 57 15.13 -6.99 13.38
CA LEU A 57 14.03 -6.85 12.41
C LEU A 57 13.16 -5.63 12.69
N ASP A 58 12.93 -5.31 13.97
CA ASP A 58 12.12 -4.17 14.38
C ASP A 58 12.85 -2.84 14.05
N GLN A 59 14.15 -2.75 14.34
CA GLN A 59 14.99 -1.60 13.95
C GLN A 59 15.02 -1.37 12.43
N LEU A 60 15.12 -2.46 11.65
CA LEU A 60 15.06 -2.37 10.19
C LEU A 60 13.68 -1.89 9.70
N GLY A 61 12.61 -2.35 10.35
CA GLY A 61 11.24 -1.94 10.08
C GLY A 61 11.02 -0.45 10.33
N GLU A 62 11.52 0.10 11.43
CA GLU A 62 11.46 1.53 11.75
C GLU A 62 12.26 2.38 10.75
N PHE A 63 13.46 1.94 10.38
CA PHE A 63 14.29 2.63 9.39
C PHE A 63 13.58 2.74 8.03
N LEU A 64 13.01 1.63 7.54
CA LEU A 64 12.26 1.61 6.27
C LEU A 64 10.99 2.47 6.31
N ARG A 65 10.30 2.53 7.47
CA ARG A 65 9.15 3.42 7.66
C ARG A 65 9.56 4.88 7.66
N SER A 66 10.65 5.23 8.35
CA SER A 66 11.19 6.59 8.35
C SER A 66 11.59 7.04 6.95
N ASP A 67 12.30 6.21 6.18
CA ASP A 67 12.70 6.52 4.81
C ASP A 67 11.49 6.73 3.88
N LYS A 68 10.49 5.85 4.01
CA LYS A 68 9.23 5.98 3.27
C LYS A 68 8.48 7.26 3.63
N ASN A 69 8.43 7.64 4.91
CA ASN A 69 7.75 8.85 5.35
C ASN A 69 8.46 10.12 4.83
N LYS A 70 9.80 10.15 4.88
CA LYS A 70 10.62 11.23 4.29
C LYS A 70 10.37 11.39 2.79
N ARG A 71 10.33 10.28 2.06
CA ARG A 71 10.06 10.28 0.61
C ARG A 71 8.64 10.70 0.25
N LEU A 72 7.68 10.48 1.15
CA LEU A 72 6.28 10.88 0.96
C LEU A 72 5.96 12.27 1.52
N GLY A 73 6.94 12.96 2.12
CA GLY A 73 6.73 14.27 2.76
C GLY A 73 5.78 14.21 3.96
N LEU A 74 5.64 13.04 4.60
CA LEU A 74 4.78 12.81 5.77
C LEU A 74 5.55 13.00 7.08
N GLU A 75 6.42 14.01 7.13
CA GLU A 75 7.05 14.40 8.39
C GLU A 75 5.95 14.89 9.35
N PRO A 76 5.98 14.51 10.63
CA PRO A 76 5.05 15.07 11.60
C PRO A 76 5.32 16.58 11.69
N GLU A 77 4.40 17.37 11.16
CA GLU A 77 4.30 18.82 11.34
C GLU A 77 4.16 19.14 12.85
N SER A 78 5.28 19.15 13.57
CA SER A 78 5.38 19.72 14.92
C SER A 78 6.17 21.03 14.89
N SER A 79 5.92 21.88 13.88
CA SER A 79 6.48 23.23 13.86
C SER A 79 5.91 24.09 12.73
N LYS A 80 4.83 24.83 13.04
CA LYS A 80 4.73 26.30 12.90
C LYS A 80 3.30 26.79 13.19
N SER A 81 2.95 26.81 14.47
CA SER A 81 2.05 27.81 15.02
C SER A 81 2.90 28.96 15.57
N THR A 82 3.12 29.99 14.75
CA THR A 82 3.43 31.36 15.21
C THR A 82 2.98 32.35 14.16
#